data_AF-A0A5F1Z8L4-F1
#
_entry.id   AF-A0A5F1Z8L4-F1
#
_cell.length_a   1.000
_cell.length_b   1.000
_cell.length_c   1.000
_cell.angle_alpha   90.00
_cell.angle_beta   90.00
_cell.angle_gamma   90.00
#
_symmetry.space_group_name_H-M   'P 1'
#
loop_
_entity.id
_entity.type
_entity.pdbx_description
1 polymer ?
#
loop_
_entity_poly.entity_id
_entity_poly.type
_entity_poly.pdbx_seq_one_letter_code
_entity_poly.pdbx_strand_id
1 'polypeptide(L)'
;MKVILALLSFLVLVSFLSNCKKSVARELDDLLESGSSFQSATFCEKNKTQLKEREEDCKRVTTLAKEEIDTILNRRLDLGIAPVIVEKKKGQEVEEFLQVHTRMGIRYWEIWKSNVILE
;
A
#
# COMPACT_ATOMS: atom_id res chain seq x y z
N MET A 1 40.11 32.04 7.01
CA MET A 1 38.88 32.49 6.30
C MET A 1 38.54 31.62 5.07
N LYS A 2 39.47 31.36 4.14
CA LYS A 2 39.25 30.48 2.97
C LYS A 2 38.81 29.03 3.32
N VAL A 3 39.41 28.44 4.36
CA VAL A 3 39.10 27.06 4.81
C VAL A 3 37.67 26.94 5.38
N ILE A 4 37.22 27.96 6.11
CA ILE A 4 35.87 28.00 6.70
C ILE A 4 34.81 28.16 5.61
N LEU A 5 35.09 28.97 4.58
CA LEU A 5 34.22 29.14 3.42
C LEU A 5 34.10 27.83 2.60
N ALA A 6 35.20 27.09 2.45
CA ALA A 6 35.21 25.79 1.79
C ALA A 6 34.43 24.72 2.57
N LEU A 7 34.54 24.69 3.90
CA LEU A 7 33.78 23.78 4.77
C LEU A 7 32.27 24.05 4.70
N LEU A 8 31.86 25.32 4.70
CA LEU A 8 30.45 25.71 4.53
C LEU A 8 29.92 25.33 3.15
N SER A 9 30.71 25.52 2.08
CA SER A 9 30.36 25.10 0.73
C SER A 9 30.17 23.58 0.61
N PHE A 10 30.99 22.79 1.32
CA PHE A 10 30.90 21.33 1.31
C PHE A 10 29.65 20.83 2.06
N LEU A 11 29.30 21.47 3.18
CA LEU A 11 28.09 21.18 3.96
C LEU A 11 26.80 21.45 3.18
N VAL A 12 26.77 22.54 2.39
CA VAL A 12 25.65 22.85 1.50
C VAL A 12 25.51 21.77 0.41
N LEU A 13 26.63 21.33 -0.18
CA LEU A 13 26.61 20.30 -1.23
C LEU A 13 26.06 18.95 -0.72
N VAL A 14 26.48 18.54 0.49
CA VAL A 14 26.01 17.29 1.12
C VAL A 14 24.51 17.34 1.44
N SER A 15 23.99 18.52 1.80
CA SER A 15 22.56 18.73 2.10
C SER A 15 21.67 18.68 0.84
N PHE A 16 22.20 19.04 -0.33
CA PHE A 16 21.47 18.92 -1.60
C PHE A 16 21.41 17.46 -2.10
N LEU A 17 22.46 16.66 -1.86
CA LEU A 17 22.51 15.25 -2.29
C LEU A 17 21.60 14.32 -1.46
N SER A 18 21.25 14.70 -0.23
CA SER A 18 20.39 13.90 0.65
C SER A 18 18.88 14.00 0.34
N ASN A 19 18.48 14.88 -0.59
CA ASN A 19 17.07 15.10 -0.95
C ASN A 19 16.62 14.37 -2.23
N CYS A 20 17.38 13.38 -2.70
CA CYS A 20 16.99 12.58 -3.85
C CYS A 20 15.88 11.59 -3.46
N LYS A 21 14.61 12.00 -3.57
CA LYS A 21 13.46 11.12 -3.36
C LYS A 21 13.35 10.14 -4.53
N LYS A 22 13.10 8.87 -4.22
CA LYS A 22 12.81 7.83 -5.20
C LYS A 22 11.58 8.24 -6.04
N SER A 23 11.59 7.94 -7.33
CA SER A 23 10.44 8.23 -8.19
C SER A 23 9.27 7.30 -7.85
N VAL A 24 8.05 7.80 -8.00
CA VAL A 24 6.81 7.04 -7.71
C VAL A 24 6.74 5.74 -8.52
N ALA A 25 7.19 5.75 -9.78
CA ALA A 25 7.24 4.54 -10.60
C ALA A 25 8.23 3.50 -10.05
N ARG A 26 9.39 3.94 -9.56
CA ARG A 26 10.40 3.04 -8.98
C ARG A 26 9.96 2.52 -7.61
N GLU A 27 9.22 3.31 -6.84
CA GLU A 27 8.59 2.87 -5.59
C GLU A 27 7.47 1.85 -5.85
N LEU A 28 6.69 2.03 -6.91
CA LEU A 28 5.74 1.00 -7.37
C LEU A 28 6.47 -0.29 -7.73
N ASP A 29 7.59 -0.24 -8.45
CA ASP A 29 8.34 -1.46 -8.82
C ASP A 29 8.78 -2.27 -7.59
N ASP A 30 9.32 -1.59 -6.56
CA ASP A 30 9.69 -2.25 -5.31
C ASP A 30 8.49 -2.90 -4.62
N LEU A 31 7.34 -2.23 -4.61
CA LEU A 31 6.11 -2.74 -4.03
C LEU A 31 5.57 -3.93 -4.82
N LEU A 32 5.70 -3.94 -6.15
CA LEU A 32 5.33 -5.07 -6.99
C LEU A 32 6.23 -6.29 -6.77
N GLU A 33 7.50 -6.08 -6.42
CA GLU A 33 8.47 -7.16 -6.19
C GLU A 33 8.38 -7.73 -4.77
N SER A 34 8.17 -6.88 -3.75
CA SER A 34 8.34 -7.25 -2.35
C SER A 34 7.16 -6.91 -1.43
N GLY A 35 6.27 -6.04 -1.88
CA GLY A 35 5.11 -5.58 -1.13
C GLY A 35 3.92 -6.52 -1.24
N SER A 36 2.92 -6.30 -0.37
CA SER A 36 1.65 -7.01 -0.50
C SER A 36 0.77 -6.43 -1.62
N SER A 37 -0.18 -7.23 -2.11
CA SER A 37 -1.22 -6.81 -3.04
C SER A 37 -1.95 -5.55 -2.54
N PHE A 38 -2.26 -5.48 -1.24
CA PHE A 38 -2.91 -4.36 -0.59
C PHE A 38 -2.03 -3.10 -0.56
N GLN A 39 -0.74 -3.24 -0.24
CA GLN A 39 0.20 -2.11 -0.24
C GLN A 39 0.34 -1.52 -1.64
N SER A 40 0.57 -2.36 -2.65
CA SER A 40 0.72 -1.95 -4.05
C SER A 40 -0.55 -1.30 -4.58
N ALA A 41 -1.72 -1.89 -4.32
CA ALA A 41 -3.00 -1.33 -4.75
C ALA A 41 -3.27 0.02 -4.07
N THR A 42 -3.07 0.10 -2.76
CA THR A 42 -3.24 1.35 -2.00
C THR A 42 -2.32 2.46 -2.51
N PHE A 43 -1.05 2.13 -2.79
CA PHE A 43 -0.08 3.05 -3.36
C PHE A 43 -0.53 3.55 -4.74
N CYS A 44 -1.02 2.65 -5.58
CA CYS A 44 -1.56 2.98 -6.90
C CYS A 44 -2.70 4.00 -6.83
N GLU A 45 -3.69 3.80 -5.96
CA GLU A 45 -4.84 4.72 -5.89
C GLU A 45 -4.43 6.07 -5.28
N LYS A 46 -3.53 6.10 -4.29
CA LYS A 46 -2.97 7.35 -3.74
C LYS A 46 -2.17 8.16 -4.76
N ASN A 47 -1.50 7.49 -5.70
CA ASN A 47 -0.62 8.10 -6.70
C ASN A 47 -1.16 8.02 -8.13
N LYS A 48 -2.47 7.81 -8.29
CA LYS A 48 -3.13 7.53 -9.56
C LYS A 48 -2.82 8.52 -10.68
N THR A 49 -2.67 9.80 -10.36
CA THR A 49 -2.36 10.86 -11.32
C THR A 49 -0.95 10.76 -11.90
N GLN A 50 -0.01 10.19 -11.13
CA GLN A 50 1.41 10.02 -11.48
C GLN A 50 1.71 8.67 -12.13
N LEU A 51 0.82 7.68 -11.96
CA LEU A 51 0.99 6.30 -12.42
C LEU A 51 0.12 5.95 -13.64
N LYS A 52 -0.26 6.94 -14.47
CA LYS A 52 -1.11 6.71 -15.65
C LYS A 52 -0.55 5.67 -16.62
N GLU A 53 0.77 5.68 -16.83
CA GLU A 53 1.46 4.74 -17.72
C GLU A 53 1.58 3.33 -17.13
N ARG A 54 1.25 3.15 -15.83
CA ARG A 54 1.30 1.89 -15.09
C ARG A 54 -0.10 1.42 -14.68
N GLU A 55 -1.13 1.85 -15.40
CA GLU A 55 -2.52 1.54 -15.07
C GLU A 55 -2.81 0.03 -15.06
N GLU A 56 -2.19 -0.74 -15.96
CA GLU A 56 -2.36 -2.19 -16.02
C GLU A 56 -1.81 -2.89 -14.78
N ASP A 57 -0.62 -2.50 -14.32
CA ASP A 57 -0.05 -2.98 -13.06
C ASP A 57 -0.96 -2.66 -11.87
N CYS A 58 -1.46 -1.42 -11.81
CA CYS A 58 -2.37 -0.99 -10.76
C CYS A 58 -3.70 -1.76 -10.77
N LYS A 59 -4.27 -2.02 -11.94
CA LYS A 59 -5.48 -2.86 -12.08
C LYS A 59 -5.23 -4.30 -11.64
N ARG A 60 -4.09 -4.87 -12.03
CA ARG A 60 -3.69 -6.23 -11.66
C ARG A 60 -3.60 -6.37 -10.14
N VAL A 61 -2.85 -5.51 -9.45
CA VAL A 61 -2.72 -5.61 -7.99
C VAL A 61 -4.02 -5.33 -7.25
N THR A 62 -4.86 -4.42 -7.77
CA THR A 62 -6.18 -4.16 -7.21
C THR A 62 -7.10 -5.38 -7.31
N THR A 63 -6.99 -6.13 -8.42
CA THR A 63 -7.74 -7.37 -8.61
C THR A 63 -7.26 -8.45 -7.65
N LEU A 64 -5.95 -8.62 -7.51
CA LEU A 64 -5.37 -9.56 -6.54
C LEU A 64 -5.76 -9.24 -5.09
N ALA A 65 -5.73 -7.96 -4.71
CA ALA A 65 -6.17 -7.52 -3.38
C ALA A 65 -7.65 -7.86 -3.13
N LYS A 66 -8.50 -7.67 -4.14
CA LYS A 66 -9.92 -8.04 -4.07
C LYS A 66 -10.10 -9.56 -3.92
N GLU A 67 -9.44 -10.36 -4.76
CA GLU A 67 -9.51 -11.83 -4.70
C GLU A 67 -9.06 -12.37 -3.34
N GLU A 68 -8.07 -11.72 -2.73
CA GLU A 68 -7.60 -12.07 -1.41
C GLU A 68 -8.64 -11.73 -0.31
N ILE A 69 -9.31 -10.58 -0.38
CA ILE A 69 -10.44 -10.25 0.52
C ILE A 69 -11.56 -11.28 0.34
N ASP A 70 -11.94 -11.59 -0.91
CA ASP A 70 -12.99 -12.57 -1.21
C ASP A 70 -12.62 -13.94 -0.62
N THR A 71 -11.35 -14.34 -0.72
CA THR A 71 -10.84 -15.58 -0.12
C THR A 71 -10.95 -15.58 1.41
N ILE A 72 -10.53 -14.49 2.07
CA ILE A 72 -10.60 -14.36 3.53
C ILE A 72 -12.05 -14.43 4.01
N LEU A 73 -12.95 -13.70 3.36
CA LEU A 73 -14.35 -13.65 3.75
C LEU A 73 -15.09 -14.97 3.44
N ASN A 74 -14.71 -15.68 2.37
CA ASN A 74 -15.30 -16.98 2.05
C ASN A 74 -14.86 -18.08 3.02
N ARG A 75 -13.67 -18.01 3.64
CA ARG A 75 -13.28 -18.96 4.70
C ARG A 75 -14.25 -18.98 5.86
N ARG A 76 -15.00 -17.90 6.10
CA ARG A 76 -16.11 -17.90 7.06
C ARG A 76 -17.18 -18.92 6.70
N LEU A 77 -17.55 -19.04 5.41
CA LEU A 77 -18.55 -20.02 4.97
C LEU A 77 -18.12 -21.44 5.34
N ASP A 78 -16.81 -21.72 5.30
CA ASP A 78 -16.24 -23.00 5.70
C ASP A 78 -16.18 -23.18 7.23
N LEU A 79 -15.97 -22.10 7.99
CA LEU A 79 -15.90 -22.09 9.46
C LEU A 79 -17.26 -21.92 10.16
N GLY A 80 -18.35 -21.68 9.40
CA GLY A 80 -19.68 -21.42 9.92
C GLY A 80 -19.88 -19.98 10.43
N ILE A 81 -20.26 -19.81 11.70
CA ILE A 81 -20.52 -18.49 12.32
C ILE A 81 -19.24 -17.89 12.93
N ALA A 82 -18.15 -18.66 13.02
CA ALA A 82 -16.92 -18.20 13.64
C ALA A 82 -16.25 -17.07 12.85
N PRO A 83 -15.76 -16.01 13.54
CA PRO A 83 -15.00 -14.96 12.89
C PRO A 83 -13.67 -15.48 12.38
N VAL A 84 -13.20 -14.90 11.27
CA VAL A 84 -11.90 -15.21 10.68
C VAL A 84 -10.83 -14.44 11.43
N ILE A 85 -9.84 -15.16 11.96
CA ILE A 85 -8.68 -14.54 12.61
C ILE A 85 -7.66 -14.17 11.53
N VAL A 86 -7.23 -12.91 11.52
CA VAL A 86 -6.24 -12.39 10.58
C VAL A 86 -5.14 -11.69 11.38
N GLU A 87 -3.89 -11.88 10.96
CA GLU A 87 -2.75 -11.17 11.55
C GLU A 87 -2.98 -9.66 11.53
N LYS A 88 -2.70 -8.99 12.65
CA LYS A 88 -2.95 -7.55 12.80
C LYS A 88 -2.37 -6.70 11.69
N LYS A 89 -1.12 -6.98 11.27
CA LYS A 89 -0.47 -6.24 10.18
C LYS A 89 -1.26 -6.37 8.88
N LYS A 90 -1.66 -7.60 8.53
CA LYS A 90 -2.45 -7.86 7.33
C LYS A 90 -3.81 -7.18 7.39
N GLY A 91 -4.47 -7.23 8.55
CA GLY A 91 -5.75 -6.56 8.74
C GLY A 91 -5.68 -5.05 8.56
N GLN A 92 -4.61 -4.42 9.04
CA GLN A 92 -4.36 -2.99 8.84
C GLN A 92 -4.17 -2.64 7.36
N GLU A 93 -3.43 -3.46 6.60
CA GLU A 93 -3.26 -3.26 5.16
C GLU A 93 -4.60 -3.36 4.40
N VAL A 94 -5.48 -4.28 4.80
CA VAL A 94 -6.82 -4.40 4.22
C VAL A 94 -7.68 -3.19 4.57
N GLU A 95 -7.69 -2.77 5.84
CA GLU A 95 -8.46 -1.61 6.27
C GLU A 95 -8.01 -0.35 5.53
N GLU A 96 -6.70 -0.13 5.38
CA GLU A 96 -6.17 0.99 4.60
C GLU A 96 -6.61 0.92 3.13
N PHE A 97 -6.50 -0.26 2.51
CA PHE A 97 -6.94 -0.48 1.14
C PHE A 97 -8.42 -0.14 0.94
N LEU A 98 -9.28 -0.58 1.85
CA LEU A 98 -10.73 -0.34 1.78
C LEU A 98 -11.10 1.14 1.98
N GLN A 99 -10.36 1.87 2.81
CA GLN A 99 -10.56 3.31 3.00
C GLN A 99 -10.19 4.10 1.75
N VAL A 100 -9.09 3.73 1.10
CA VAL A 100 -8.57 4.43 -0.08
C VAL A 100 -9.39 4.09 -1.33
N HIS A 101 -9.80 2.84 -1.52
CA HIS A 101 -10.62 2.41 -2.65
C HIS A 101 -12.11 2.51 -2.32
N THR A 102 -12.72 3.68 -2.55
CA THR A 102 -14.12 3.96 -2.19
C THR A 102 -15.11 2.85 -2.60
N ARG A 103 -15.00 2.33 -3.83
CA ARG A 103 -15.89 1.26 -4.31
C ARG A 103 -15.70 -0.06 -3.54
N MET A 104 -14.46 -0.39 -3.17
CA MET A 104 -14.17 -1.58 -2.37
C MET A 104 -14.61 -1.37 -0.92
N GLY A 105 -14.35 -0.18 -0.36
CA GLY A 105 -14.82 0.19 0.97
C GLY A 105 -16.34 0.03 1.12
N ILE A 106 -17.13 0.61 0.21
CA ILE A 106 -18.59 0.45 0.21
C ILE A 106 -19.01 -1.02 0.17
N ARG A 107 -18.31 -1.85 -0.59
CA ARG A 107 -18.66 -3.25 -0.78
C ARG A 107 -18.28 -4.14 0.40
N TYR A 108 -17.10 -3.94 0.98
CA TYR A 108 -16.48 -4.90 1.87
C TYR A 108 -16.32 -4.42 3.31
N TRP A 109 -16.39 -3.12 3.60
CA TRP A 109 -16.05 -2.58 4.92
C TRP A 109 -16.88 -3.17 6.06
N GLU A 110 -18.21 -3.10 5.93
CA GLU A 110 -19.11 -3.63 6.97
C GLU A 110 -18.93 -5.14 7.16
N ILE A 111 -18.77 -5.87 6.05
CA ILE A 111 -18.55 -7.32 6.06
C ILE A 111 -17.21 -7.64 6.74
N TRP A 112 -16.16 -6.87 6.45
CA TRP A 112 -14.85 -7.03 7.07
C TRP A 112 -14.92 -6.85 8.58
N LYS A 113 -15.52 -5.74 9.06
CA LYS A 113 -15.62 -5.44 10.49
C LYS A 113 -16.49 -6.43 11.26
N SER A 114 -17.52 -7.01 10.64
CA SER A 114 -18.38 -7.99 11.30
C SER A 114 -17.80 -9.40 11.36
N ASN A 115 -16.85 -9.73 10.48
CA ASN A 115 -16.40 -11.11 10.28
C ASN A 115 -14.93 -11.36 10.60
N VAL A 116 -14.12 -10.33 10.83
CA VAL A 116 -12.67 -10.47 11.04
C VAL A 116 -12.25 -9.97 12.43
N ILE A 117 -11.43 -10.76 13.11
CA ILE A 117 -10.73 -10.37 14.35
C ILE A 117 -9.24 -10.25 14.05
N LEU A 118 -8.63 -9.16 14.53
CA LEU A 118 -7.20 -8.88 14.37
C LEU A 118 -6.44 -9.34 15.61
N GLU A 119 -5.44 -10.22 15.42
CA GLU A 119 -4.54 -10.72 16.48
C GLU A 119 -3.11 -10.17 16.30
#